data_AF-A0A2J7PNF6-F1
#
_entry.id   AF-A0A2J7PNF6-F1
#
_cell.length_a   1.000
_cell.length_b   1.000
_cell.length_c   1.000
_cell.angle_alpha   90.00
_cell.angle_beta   90.00
_cell.angle_gamma   90.00
#
_symmetry.space_group_name_H-M   'P 1'
#
loop_
_entity.id
_entity.type
_entity.pdbx_description
1 polymer ?
#
loop_
_entity_poly.entity_id
_entity_poly.type
_entity_poly.pdbx_seq_one_letter_code
_entity_poly.pdbx_strand_id
1 'polypeptide(L)'
;MERLSRAVLAAVSPEVVIPLLCNLQTKGSYGKAKGIPTIVIAAASFDDIVAISAFGVLLNIATSTGDLKTTIIRCPVGLAIGSLCGLAIGLFLRYVPYQDDTRVTMLRTLLLAAGGMFLMFGSATIGYEGAGPLACIITSFVASNGWRLTGKQAAERNFELLYTIIQPIQFGLIGIEINLFVLEGRMVGLGVVSLLASLAVRIAASIVVAAGGNLNWKEKFFVSFAWFPKATVQAAIGPVALDEVRKMHLEEYEAYATTVLIIAVLSILITAPVGAILITVLGTRLLEKEEQ
;
A
#
# COMPACT_ATOMS: atom_id res chain seq x y z
N MET A 1 -9.28 -16.50 -7.76
CA MET A 1 -9.65 -15.94 -6.44
C MET A 1 -8.63 -16.19 -5.34
N GLU A 2 -8.22 -17.44 -5.06
CA GLU A 2 -7.26 -17.72 -3.96
C GLU A 2 -5.89 -17.02 -4.11
N ARG A 3 -5.44 -16.78 -5.35
CA ARG A 3 -4.22 -16.01 -5.63
C ARG A 3 -4.41 -14.50 -5.35
N LEU A 4 -5.61 -13.98 -5.57
CA LEU A 4 -5.95 -12.57 -5.38
C LEU A 4 -6.07 -12.24 -3.89
N SER A 5 -6.71 -13.13 -3.11
CA SER A 5 -6.81 -12.97 -1.65
C SER A 5 -5.44 -12.96 -0.96
N ARG A 6 -4.50 -13.79 -1.42
CA ARG A 6 -3.12 -13.80 -0.93
C ARG A 6 -2.39 -12.47 -1.21
N ALA A 7 -2.59 -11.86 -2.38
CA ALA A 7 -1.96 -10.58 -2.71
C ALA A 7 -2.56 -9.41 -1.93
N VAL A 8 -3.89 -9.39 -1.73
CA VAL A 8 -4.57 -8.39 -0.89
C VAL A 8 -4.05 -8.43 0.55
N LEU A 9 -3.82 -9.64 1.09
CA LEU A 9 -3.36 -9.83 2.46
C LEU A 9 -1.85 -9.69 2.65
N ALA A 10 -1.06 -9.57 1.57
CA ALA A 10 0.40 -9.52 1.65
C ALA A 10 0.95 -8.13 1.98
N ALA A 11 0.28 -7.05 1.57
CA ALA A 11 0.78 -5.69 1.78
C ALA A 11 0.88 -5.31 3.27
N VAL A 12 1.87 -4.50 3.64
CA VAL A 12 1.90 -3.74 4.91
C VAL A 12 1.17 -2.42 4.70
N SER A 13 0.94 -1.63 5.74
CA SER A 13 0.44 -0.27 5.58
C SER A 13 1.29 0.76 6.33
N PRO A 14 2.08 1.58 5.62
CA PRO A 14 2.98 2.54 6.21
C PRO A 14 2.25 3.65 6.96
N GLU A 15 0.99 3.93 6.66
CA GLU A 15 0.20 4.99 7.29
C GLU A 15 0.13 4.92 8.82
N VAL A 16 -0.01 3.70 9.36
CA VAL A 16 -0.09 3.48 10.81
C VAL A 16 1.31 3.46 11.42
N VAL A 17 2.30 3.01 10.65
CA VAL A 17 3.67 2.75 11.10
C VAL A 17 4.51 4.04 11.09
N ILE A 18 4.45 4.83 10.03
CA ILE A 18 5.30 6.02 9.79
C ILE A 18 5.16 7.04 10.91
N PRO A 19 3.96 7.50 11.32
CA PRO A 19 3.85 8.51 12.38
C PRO A 19 4.42 8.03 13.71
N LEU A 20 4.23 6.74 14.04
CA LEU A 20 4.75 6.12 15.26
C LEU A 20 6.28 6.03 15.25
N LEU A 21 6.86 5.59 14.13
CA LEU A 21 8.30 5.54 13.95
C LEU A 21 8.95 6.93 13.94
N CYS A 22 8.33 7.90 13.26
CA CYS A 22 8.76 9.30 13.28
C CYS A 22 8.70 9.88 14.69
N ASN A 23 7.66 9.58 15.47
CA ASN A 23 7.54 10.01 16.86
C ASN A 23 8.64 9.38 17.75
N LEU A 24 8.92 8.08 17.58
CA LEU A 24 10.04 7.41 18.26
C LEU A 24 11.40 8.01 17.90
N GLN A 25 11.61 8.39 16.63
CA GLN A 25 12.85 8.99 16.15
C GLN A 25 13.01 10.45 16.62
N THR A 26 11.96 11.26 16.52
CA THR A 26 12.01 12.72 16.80
C THR A 26 11.90 13.05 18.28
N LYS A 27 10.97 12.42 19.01
CA LYS A 27 10.73 12.71 20.44
C LYS A 27 11.53 11.80 21.37
N GLY A 28 11.81 10.57 20.94
CA GLY A 28 12.45 9.56 21.78
C GLY A 28 13.93 9.31 21.51
N SER A 29 14.45 9.71 20.33
CA SER A 29 15.79 9.36 19.84
C SER A 29 16.10 7.86 19.88
N TYR A 30 15.08 7.02 19.71
CA TYR A 30 15.22 5.56 19.72
C TYR A 30 15.60 5.03 18.33
N GLY A 31 16.65 4.20 18.25
CA GLY A 31 17.03 3.48 17.03
C GLY A 31 17.64 4.35 15.92
N LYS A 32 18.03 5.59 16.22
CA LYS A 32 18.66 6.53 15.28
C LYS A 32 20.05 6.09 14.82
N ALA A 33 20.88 5.59 15.74
CA ALA A 33 22.27 5.21 15.46
C ALA A 33 22.40 4.18 14.31
N LYS A 34 21.44 3.26 14.19
CA LYS A 34 21.39 2.25 13.12
C LYS A 34 20.36 2.56 12.03
N GLY A 35 19.69 3.71 12.11
CA GLY A 35 18.68 4.14 11.14
C GLY A 35 17.48 3.19 11.03
N ILE A 36 17.13 2.46 12.10
CA ILE A 36 16.09 1.41 12.08
C ILE A 36 14.73 1.97 11.62
N PRO A 37 14.22 3.10 12.17
CA PRO A 37 12.99 3.72 11.68
C PRO A 37 13.04 4.01 10.17
N THR A 38 14.14 4.57 9.67
CA THR A 38 14.31 4.90 8.25
C THR A 38 14.27 3.66 7.36
N ILE A 39 14.95 2.56 7.76
CA ILE A 39 14.95 1.30 7.02
C ILE A 39 13.54 0.71 6.97
N VAL A 40 12.82 0.69 8.10
CA VAL A 40 11.46 0.14 8.16
C VAL A 40 10.50 0.96 7.29
N ILE A 41 10.59 2.30 7.32
CA ILE A 41 9.78 3.18 6.48
C ILE A 41 10.07 2.91 4.99
N ALA A 42 11.34 2.90 4.59
CA ALA A 42 11.72 2.66 3.21
C ALA A 42 11.27 1.27 2.70
N ALA A 43 11.44 0.25 3.55
CA ALA A 43 11.07 -1.12 3.20
C ALA A 43 9.55 -1.32 3.15
N ALA A 44 8.77 -0.63 4.01
CA ALA A 44 7.30 -0.62 3.93
C ALA A 44 6.81 0.06 2.64
N SER A 45 7.40 1.20 2.25
CA SER A 45 7.05 1.83 0.98
C SER A 45 7.36 0.95 -0.24
N PHE A 46 8.46 0.20 -0.21
CA PHE A 46 8.79 -0.74 -1.27
C PHE A 46 7.82 -1.94 -1.32
N ASP A 47 7.44 -2.49 -0.15
CA ASP A 47 6.44 -3.56 -0.04
C ASP A 47 5.10 -3.15 -0.68
N ASP A 48 4.63 -1.93 -0.43
CA ASP A 48 3.40 -1.40 -1.01
C ASP A 48 3.48 -1.31 -2.55
N ILE A 49 4.60 -0.83 -3.10
CA ILE A 49 4.79 -0.75 -4.55
C ILE A 49 4.71 -2.15 -5.16
N VAL A 50 5.41 -3.12 -4.57
CA VAL A 50 5.40 -4.51 -5.05
C VAL A 50 4.01 -5.12 -4.91
N ALA A 51 3.32 -4.90 -3.80
CA ALA A 51 2.00 -5.45 -3.54
C ALA A 51 0.94 -4.88 -4.50
N ILE A 52 0.92 -3.57 -4.71
CA ILE A 52 0.01 -2.90 -5.67
C ILE A 52 0.31 -3.40 -7.10
N SER A 53 1.59 -3.52 -7.47
CA SER A 53 1.99 -4.03 -8.78
C SER A 53 1.56 -5.48 -8.98
N ALA A 54 1.79 -6.33 -7.99
CA ALA A 54 1.40 -7.74 -8.01
C ALA A 54 -0.12 -7.90 -8.05
N PHE A 55 -0.86 -7.08 -7.31
CA PHE A 55 -2.32 -7.02 -7.39
C PHE A 55 -2.78 -6.63 -8.79
N GLY A 56 -2.22 -5.57 -9.38
CA GLY A 56 -2.56 -5.15 -10.74
C GLY A 56 -2.31 -6.25 -11.78
N VAL A 57 -1.23 -7.02 -11.64
CA VAL A 57 -0.97 -8.20 -12.47
C VAL A 57 -2.05 -9.27 -12.27
N LEU A 58 -2.35 -9.62 -11.02
CA LEU A 58 -3.35 -10.65 -10.72
C LEU A 58 -4.76 -10.23 -11.14
N LEU A 59 -5.08 -8.94 -11.05
CA LEU A 59 -6.32 -8.37 -11.53
C LEU A 59 -6.42 -8.51 -13.05
N ASN A 60 -5.37 -8.13 -13.79
CA ASN A 60 -5.31 -8.33 -15.25
C ASN A 60 -5.43 -9.81 -15.65
N ILE A 61 -4.90 -10.74 -14.84
CA ILE A 61 -5.09 -12.18 -15.07
C ILE A 61 -6.56 -12.56 -14.87
N ALA A 62 -7.18 -12.07 -13.79
CA ALA A 62 -8.55 -12.38 -13.45
C ALA A 62 -9.57 -11.78 -14.43
N THR A 63 -9.28 -10.59 -14.97
CA THR A 63 -10.14 -9.88 -15.93
C THR A 63 -9.91 -10.32 -17.37
N SER A 64 -8.86 -11.08 -17.66
CA SER A 64 -8.56 -11.55 -19.00
C SER A 64 -9.51 -12.66 -19.45
N THR A 65 -10.37 -12.35 -20.41
CA THR A 65 -11.31 -13.27 -21.06
C THR A 65 -10.66 -14.16 -22.14
N GLY A 66 -9.32 -14.18 -22.23
CA GLY A 66 -8.56 -14.79 -23.33
C GLY A 66 -7.94 -16.15 -22.97
N ASP A 67 -7.34 -16.81 -23.97
CA ASP A 67 -6.60 -18.06 -23.81
C ASP A 67 -5.38 -17.86 -22.88
N LEU A 68 -5.01 -18.88 -22.08
CA LEU A 68 -4.03 -18.75 -20.98
C LEU A 68 -2.69 -18.14 -21.42
N LYS A 69 -2.27 -18.40 -22.67
CA LYS A 69 -1.07 -17.85 -23.30
C LYS A 69 -1.17 -16.34 -23.52
N THR A 70 -2.34 -15.85 -23.93
CA THR A 70 -2.59 -14.41 -24.12
C THR A 70 -2.66 -13.67 -22.79
N THR A 71 -3.19 -14.30 -21.75
CA THR A 71 -3.23 -13.76 -20.38
C THR A 71 -1.83 -13.62 -19.78
N ILE A 72 -0.97 -14.62 -19.97
CA ILE A 72 0.43 -14.56 -19.50
C ILE A 72 1.19 -13.42 -20.16
N ILE A 73 0.99 -13.19 -21.46
CA ILE A 73 1.66 -12.10 -22.21
C ILE A 73 1.11 -10.72 -21.83
N ARG A 74 -0.21 -10.61 -21.58
CA ARG A 74 -0.83 -9.34 -21.16
C ARG A 74 -0.28 -8.80 -19.84
N CYS A 75 0.22 -9.67 -18.97
CA CYS A 75 0.73 -9.27 -17.66
C CYS A 75 2.02 -8.42 -17.73
N PRO A 76 3.12 -8.90 -18.34
CA PRO A 76 4.30 -8.08 -18.60
C PRO A 76 4.00 -6.83 -19.42
N VAL A 77 3.10 -6.94 -20.40
CA VAL A 77 2.71 -5.82 -21.26
C VAL A 77 1.99 -4.74 -20.44
N GLY A 78 1.04 -5.09 -19.58
CA GLY A 78 0.36 -4.13 -18.71
C GLY A 78 1.31 -3.42 -17.74
N LEU A 79 2.26 -4.17 -17.16
CA LEU A 79 3.33 -3.59 -16.33
C LEU A 79 4.21 -2.62 -17.13
N ALA A 80 4.60 -3.02 -18.35
CA ALA A 80 5.43 -2.19 -19.23
C ALA A 80 4.70 -0.91 -19.64
N ILE A 81 3.43 -1.00 -20.05
CA ILE A 81 2.59 0.15 -20.40
C ILE A 81 2.45 1.10 -19.20
N GLY A 82 2.08 0.58 -18.02
CA GLY A 82 1.95 1.39 -16.81
C GLY A 82 3.27 2.09 -16.46
N SER A 83 4.39 1.38 -16.59
CA SER A 83 5.72 1.93 -16.31
C SER A 83 6.15 2.99 -17.31
N LEU A 84 5.93 2.77 -18.61
CA LEU A 84 6.28 3.70 -19.67
C LEU A 84 5.42 4.97 -19.62
N CYS A 85 4.10 4.82 -19.47
CA CYS A 85 3.18 5.95 -19.34
C CYS A 85 3.48 6.75 -18.06
N GLY A 86 3.72 6.07 -16.95
CA GLY A 86 4.09 6.73 -15.69
C GLY A 86 5.42 7.47 -15.78
N LEU A 87 6.42 6.89 -16.45
CA LEU A 87 7.69 7.55 -16.71
C LEU A 87 7.52 8.78 -17.61
N ALA A 88 6.75 8.66 -18.70
CA ALA A 88 6.51 9.76 -19.63
C ALA A 88 5.81 10.95 -18.96
N ILE A 89 4.72 10.70 -18.23
CA ILE A 89 3.99 11.76 -17.51
C ILE A 89 4.84 12.30 -16.35
N GLY A 90 5.54 11.44 -15.61
CA GLY A 90 6.42 11.87 -14.53
C GLY A 90 7.56 12.77 -15.01
N LEU A 91 8.17 12.46 -16.15
CA LEU A 91 9.19 13.30 -16.80
C LEU A 91 8.59 14.62 -17.29
N PHE A 92 7.38 14.59 -17.86
CA PHE A 92 6.67 15.81 -18.25
C PHE A 92 6.42 16.73 -17.04
N LEU A 93 5.89 16.18 -15.94
CA LEU A 93 5.63 16.91 -14.69
C LEU A 93 6.90 17.38 -13.96
N ARG A 94 8.04 16.73 -14.21
CA ARG A 94 9.32 17.20 -13.71
C ARG A 94 9.68 18.59 -14.28
N TYR A 95 9.38 18.84 -15.55
CA TYR A 95 9.69 20.10 -16.22
C TYR A 95 8.53 21.11 -16.19
N VAL A 96 7.29 20.63 -16.15
CA VAL A 96 6.08 21.47 -16.11
C VAL A 96 5.44 21.35 -14.71
N PRO A 97 5.25 22.45 -13.97
CA PRO A 97 5.39 23.86 -14.35
C PRO A 97 6.81 24.41 -14.24
N TYR A 98 7.07 25.47 -15.01
CA TYR A 98 8.33 26.21 -14.96
C TYR A 98 8.64 26.71 -13.54
N GLN A 99 9.90 26.61 -13.12
CA GLN A 99 10.30 26.72 -11.71
C GLN A 99 10.06 28.11 -11.09
N ASP A 100 10.01 29.17 -11.90
CA ASP A 100 9.87 30.54 -11.41
C ASP A 100 8.40 31.04 -11.39
N ASP A 101 7.42 30.17 -11.64
CA ASP A 101 6.01 30.58 -11.54
C ASP A 101 5.59 30.78 -10.06
N THR A 102 4.88 31.86 -9.80
CA THR A 102 4.36 32.21 -8.46
C THR A 102 3.50 31.13 -7.81
N ARG A 103 2.85 30.25 -8.60
CA ARG A 103 1.96 29.18 -8.11
C ARG A 103 2.46 27.76 -8.42
N VAL A 104 3.78 27.58 -8.59
CA VAL A 104 4.39 26.28 -8.93
C VAL A 104 3.90 25.14 -8.05
N THR A 105 3.84 25.33 -6.74
CA THR A 105 3.41 24.29 -5.80
C THR A 105 1.98 23.81 -6.07
N MET A 106 1.04 24.74 -6.23
CA MET A 106 -0.37 24.42 -6.47
C MET A 106 -0.53 23.74 -7.83
N LEU A 107 0.16 24.24 -8.86
CA LEU A 107 0.07 23.70 -10.21
C LEU A 107 0.71 22.31 -10.30
N ARG A 108 1.84 22.06 -9.62
CA ARG A 108 2.44 20.70 -9.49
C ARG A 108 1.48 19.72 -8.82
N THR A 109 0.84 20.16 -7.73
CA THR A 109 -0.13 19.32 -7.00
C THR A 109 -1.32 18.98 -7.90
N LEU A 110 -1.90 19.98 -8.55
CA LEU A 110 -3.06 19.83 -9.43
C LEU A 110 -2.74 18.98 -10.66
N LEU A 111 -1.60 19.21 -11.30
CA LEU A 111 -1.17 18.44 -12.47
C LEU A 111 -0.84 16.99 -12.11
N LEU A 112 -0.24 16.74 -10.94
CA LEU A 112 0.03 15.38 -10.47
C LEU A 112 -1.28 14.64 -10.16
N ALA A 113 -2.23 15.30 -9.50
CA ALA A 113 -3.55 14.73 -9.22
C ALA A 113 -4.34 14.45 -10.51
N ALA A 114 -4.37 15.41 -11.44
CA ALA A 114 -5.03 15.27 -12.73
C ALA A 114 -4.37 14.18 -13.59
N GLY A 115 -3.03 14.13 -13.63
CA GLY A 115 -2.27 13.10 -14.33
C GLY A 115 -2.52 11.70 -13.74
N GLY A 116 -2.58 11.59 -12.41
CA GLY A 116 -2.93 10.34 -11.73
C GLY A 116 -4.35 9.87 -12.07
N MET A 117 -5.34 10.76 -12.00
CA MET A 117 -6.72 10.44 -12.40
C MET A 117 -6.79 10.02 -13.88
N PHE A 118 -6.11 10.75 -14.77
CA PHE A 118 -6.03 10.42 -16.18
C PHE A 118 -5.44 9.02 -16.42
N LEU A 119 -4.36 8.66 -15.71
CA LEU A 119 -3.75 7.33 -15.80
C LEU A 119 -4.67 6.23 -15.25
N MET A 120 -5.33 6.47 -14.12
CA MET A 120 -6.28 5.52 -13.53
C MET A 120 -7.44 5.23 -14.49
N PHE A 121 -8.17 6.27 -14.92
CA PHE A 121 -9.32 6.09 -15.80
C PHE A 121 -8.92 5.65 -17.22
N GLY A 122 -7.81 6.18 -17.74
CA GLY A 122 -7.29 5.80 -19.05
C GLY A 122 -6.85 4.33 -19.11
N SER A 123 -6.24 3.81 -18.04
CA SER A 123 -5.88 2.39 -18.00
C SER A 123 -7.10 1.46 -18.02
N ALA A 124 -8.18 1.88 -17.35
CA ALA A 124 -9.44 1.14 -17.32
C ALA A 124 -10.14 1.13 -18.69
N THR A 125 -10.15 2.26 -19.42
CA THR A 125 -10.77 2.31 -20.75
C THR A 125 -10.01 1.52 -21.81
N ILE A 126 -8.68 1.38 -21.68
CA ILE A 126 -7.84 0.58 -22.59
C ILE A 126 -7.93 -0.93 -22.24
N GLY A 127 -8.52 -1.30 -21.11
CA GLY A 127 -8.66 -2.69 -20.66
C GLY A 127 -7.41 -3.25 -19.98
N TYR A 128 -6.55 -2.39 -19.45
CA TYR A 128 -5.39 -2.75 -18.61
C TYR A 128 -5.50 -2.08 -17.24
N GLU A 129 -6.54 -2.42 -16.49
CA GLU A 129 -6.85 -1.79 -15.19
C GLU A 129 -5.70 -1.85 -14.18
N GLY A 130 -4.90 -2.93 -14.21
CA GLY A 130 -3.72 -3.04 -13.34
C GLY A 130 -2.58 -2.07 -13.68
N ALA A 131 -2.57 -1.45 -14.86
CA ALA A 131 -1.51 -0.53 -15.28
C ALA A 131 -1.66 0.88 -14.65
N GLY A 132 -2.88 1.31 -14.34
CA GLY A 132 -3.18 2.64 -13.80
C GLY A 132 -2.53 2.92 -12.45
N PRO A 133 -2.75 2.07 -11.42
CA PRO A 133 -2.13 2.25 -10.10
C PRO A 133 -0.60 2.29 -10.17
N LEU A 134 0.00 1.39 -10.97
CA LEU A 134 1.46 1.36 -11.18
C LEU A 134 1.96 2.65 -11.84
N ALA A 135 1.27 3.13 -12.87
CA ALA A 135 1.61 4.38 -13.55
C ALA A 135 1.55 5.58 -12.59
N CYS A 136 0.58 5.62 -11.67
CA CYS A 136 0.45 6.67 -10.67
C CYS A 136 1.64 6.69 -9.70
N ILE A 137 2.08 5.52 -9.23
CA ILE A 137 3.26 5.38 -8.36
C ILE A 137 4.51 5.89 -9.08
N ILE A 138 4.75 5.42 -10.31
CA ILE A 138 5.94 5.78 -11.08
C ILE A 138 5.93 7.28 -11.43
N THR A 139 4.78 7.83 -11.83
CA THR A 139 4.63 9.27 -12.09
C THR A 139 5.01 10.08 -10.85
N SER A 140 4.48 9.72 -9.69
CA SER A 140 4.73 10.42 -8.43
C SER A 140 6.19 10.32 -8.00
N PHE A 141 6.82 9.15 -8.18
CA PHE A 141 8.22 8.94 -7.87
C PHE A 141 9.14 9.78 -8.78
N VAL A 142 8.92 9.76 -10.09
CA VAL A 142 9.72 10.51 -11.07
C VAL A 142 9.56 12.02 -10.89
N ALA A 143 8.32 12.49 -10.72
CA ALA A 143 8.02 13.89 -10.50
C ALA A 143 8.62 14.41 -9.18
N SER A 144 8.42 13.69 -8.08
CA SER A 144 8.95 14.07 -6.76
C SER A 144 10.48 14.10 -6.71
N ASN A 145 11.15 13.16 -7.40
CA ASN A 145 12.61 13.19 -7.52
C ASN A 145 13.09 14.41 -8.33
N GLY A 146 12.34 14.80 -9.36
CA GLY A 146 12.57 16.02 -10.14
C GLY A 146 12.44 17.31 -9.33
N TRP A 147 11.55 17.34 -8.34
CA TRP A 147 11.26 18.53 -7.51
C TRP A 147 12.04 18.57 -6.19
N ARG A 148 12.99 17.65 -5.98
CA ARG A 148 13.71 17.47 -4.71
C ARG A 148 14.30 18.78 -4.14
N LEU A 149 14.74 19.67 -5.02
CA LEU A 149 15.37 20.95 -4.65
C LEU A 149 14.43 22.17 -4.75
N THR A 150 13.26 22.05 -5.40
CA THR A 150 12.47 23.22 -5.85
C THR A 150 11.02 23.19 -5.40
N GLY A 151 10.67 22.44 -4.34
CA GLY A 151 9.32 22.48 -3.75
C GLY A 151 8.63 21.12 -3.56
N LYS A 152 9.38 20.01 -3.56
CA LYS A 152 8.87 18.68 -3.21
C LYS A 152 8.02 18.69 -1.92
N GLN A 153 8.57 19.24 -0.84
CA GLN A 153 7.93 19.26 0.48
C GLN A 153 6.57 19.96 0.48
N ALA A 154 6.43 21.05 -0.30
CA ALA A 154 5.21 21.82 -0.34
C ALA A 154 4.09 21.07 -1.11
N ALA A 155 4.43 20.37 -2.19
CA ALA A 155 3.49 19.50 -2.89
C ALA A 155 3.09 18.29 -2.04
N GLU A 156 4.05 17.66 -1.35
CA GLU A 156 3.78 16.57 -0.40
C GLU A 156 2.81 17.00 0.69
N ARG A 157 2.98 18.21 1.26
CA ARG A 157 2.08 18.75 2.27
C ARG A 157 0.66 18.96 1.77
N ASN A 158 0.48 19.37 0.51
CA ASN A 158 -0.86 19.50 -0.07
C ASN A 158 -1.55 18.13 -0.20
N PHE A 159 -0.81 17.10 -0.63
CA PHE A 159 -1.35 15.74 -0.69
C PHE A 159 -1.62 15.16 0.70
N GLU A 160 -0.80 15.46 1.70
CA GLU A 160 -1.04 15.09 3.11
C GLU A 160 -2.34 15.72 3.64
N LEU A 161 -2.58 17.01 3.36
CA LEU A 161 -3.82 17.70 3.73
C LEU A 161 -5.03 17.13 3.00
N LEU A 162 -4.92 16.88 1.69
CA LEU A 162 -5.97 16.25 0.90
C LEU A 162 -6.30 14.86 1.45
N TYR A 163 -5.28 14.06 1.72
CA TYR A 163 -5.42 12.72 2.25
C TYR A 163 -6.06 12.71 3.63
N THR A 164 -5.73 13.67 4.50
CA THR A 164 -6.37 13.81 5.83
C THR A 164 -7.90 13.96 5.71
N ILE A 165 -8.40 14.55 4.63
CA ILE A 165 -9.83 14.70 4.35
C ILE A 165 -10.40 13.43 3.69
N ILE A 166 -9.69 12.83 2.74
CA ILE A 166 -10.14 11.65 1.98
C ILE A 166 -10.12 10.38 2.85
N GLN A 167 -9.15 10.22 3.73
CA GLN A 167 -8.92 9.01 4.51
C GLN A 167 -10.16 8.62 5.35
N PRO A 168 -10.81 9.50 6.14
CA PRO A 168 -12.04 9.15 6.84
C PRO A 168 -13.19 8.74 5.91
N ILE A 169 -13.31 9.40 4.75
CA ILE A 169 -14.33 9.09 3.74
C ILE A 169 -14.09 7.68 3.19
N GLN A 170 -12.84 7.34 2.87
CA GLN A 170 -12.46 6.02 2.36
C GLN A 170 -12.83 4.91 3.35
N PHE A 171 -12.44 5.04 4.62
CA PHE A 171 -12.79 4.05 5.65
C PHE A 171 -14.31 4.00 5.92
N GLY A 172 -15.00 5.14 5.84
CA GLY A 172 -16.47 5.20 5.95
C GLY A 172 -17.19 4.44 4.84
N LEU A 173 -16.77 4.64 3.58
CA LEU A 173 -17.33 3.94 2.42
C LEU A 173 -17.09 2.43 2.50
N ILE A 174 -15.87 2.02 2.87
CA ILE A 174 -15.56 0.60 3.09
C ILE A 174 -16.44 0.02 4.21
N GLY A 175 -16.66 0.78 5.28
CA GLY A 175 -17.54 0.38 6.38
C GLY A 175 -18.99 0.15 5.95
N ILE A 176 -19.50 0.94 4.99
CA ILE A 176 -20.86 0.78 4.43
C ILE A 176 -20.97 -0.47 3.56
N GLU A 177 -19.93 -0.79 2.78
CA GLU A 177 -19.91 -1.95 1.88
C GLU A 177 -19.91 -3.30 2.64
N ILE A 178 -19.55 -3.28 3.92
CA ILE A 178 -19.36 -4.50 4.72
C ILE A 178 -20.63 -4.90 5.43
N ASN A 179 -21.15 -6.07 5.06
CA ASN A 179 -22.20 -6.73 5.80
C ASN A 179 -21.66 -7.91 6.61
N LEU A 180 -21.39 -7.68 7.90
CA LEU A 180 -20.91 -8.72 8.83
C LEU A 180 -21.96 -9.82 9.10
N PHE A 181 -23.24 -9.54 8.87
CA PHE A 181 -24.33 -10.48 9.15
C PHE A 181 -24.52 -11.53 8.05
N VAL A 182 -23.92 -11.31 6.87
CA VAL A 182 -24.00 -12.25 5.74
C VAL A 182 -23.03 -13.42 5.93
N LEU A 183 -21.99 -13.28 6.75
CA LEU A 183 -21.02 -14.34 6.97
C LEU A 183 -21.41 -15.25 8.14
N GLU A 184 -21.35 -16.56 7.89
CA GLU A 184 -21.34 -17.53 8.97
C GLU A 184 -20.17 -17.23 9.93
N GLY A 185 -20.47 -17.11 11.23
CA GLY A 185 -19.44 -16.84 12.25
C GLY A 185 -18.28 -17.84 12.24
N ARG A 186 -18.51 -19.07 11.73
CA ARG A 186 -17.47 -20.07 11.49
C ARG A 186 -16.46 -19.65 10.43
N MET A 187 -16.90 -19.05 9.32
CA MET A 187 -16.00 -18.55 8.27
C MET A 187 -15.19 -17.36 8.75
N VAL A 188 -15.80 -16.46 9.54
CA VAL A 188 -15.10 -15.34 10.17
C VAL A 188 -14.00 -15.85 11.12
N GLY A 189 -14.32 -16.83 11.97
CA GLY A 189 -13.36 -17.44 12.89
C GLY A 189 -12.18 -18.10 12.15
N LEU A 190 -12.46 -18.87 11.09
CA LEU A 190 -11.41 -19.45 10.24
C LEU A 190 -10.57 -18.37 9.55
N GLY A 191 -11.17 -17.26 9.13
CA GLY A 191 -10.48 -16.10 8.57
C GLY A 191 -9.49 -15.47 9.55
N VAL A 192 -9.90 -15.29 10.82
CA VAL A 192 -9.03 -14.78 11.90
C VAL A 192 -7.88 -15.73 12.17
N VAL A 193 -8.14 -17.04 12.27
CA VAL A 193 -7.09 -18.04 12.50
C VAL A 193 -6.09 -18.05 11.35
N SER A 194 -6.57 -18.03 10.10
CA SER A 194 -5.74 -17.93 8.91
C SER A 194 -4.87 -16.67 8.91
N LEU A 195 -5.45 -15.53 9.31
CA LEU A 195 -4.72 -14.28 9.46
C LEU A 195 -3.61 -14.38 10.49
N LEU A 196 -3.90 -14.88 11.70
CA LEU A 196 -2.91 -15.02 12.77
C LEU A 196 -1.78 -15.99 12.36
N ALA A 197 -2.12 -17.10 11.70
CA ALA A 197 -1.13 -18.03 11.15
C ALA A 197 -0.25 -17.36 10.09
N SER A 198 -0.84 -16.62 9.15
CA SER A 198 -0.07 -15.89 8.12
C SER A 198 0.89 -14.87 8.73
N LEU A 199 0.46 -14.21 9.82
CA LEU A 199 1.24 -13.20 10.50
C LEU A 199 2.40 -13.82 11.29
N ALA A 200 2.17 -14.96 11.94
CA ALA A 200 3.24 -15.72 12.60
C ALA A 200 4.33 -16.16 11.62
N VAL A 201 3.93 -16.66 10.44
CA VAL A 201 4.88 -17.02 9.36
C VAL A 201 5.66 -15.78 8.91
N ARG A 202 5.00 -14.63 8.75
CA ARG A 202 5.66 -13.37 8.35
C ARG A 202 6.67 -12.90 9.39
N ILE A 203 6.33 -12.97 10.68
CA ILE A 203 7.25 -12.63 11.77
C ILE A 203 8.46 -13.57 11.74
N ALA A 204 8.25 -14.88 11.64
CA ALA A 204 9.35 -15.85 11.56
C ALA A 204 10.25 -15.59 10.35
N ALA A 205 9.68 -15.40 9.16
CA ALA A 205 10.42 -15.12 7.95
C ALA A 205 11.21 -13.80 8.04
N SER A 206 10.60 -12.74 8.58
CA SER A 206 11.28 -11.45 8.75
C SER A 206 12.44 -11.51 9.74
N ILE A 207 12.33 -12.30 10.83
CA ILE A 207 13.45 -12.52 11.75
C ILE A 207 14.60 -13.24 11.04
N VAL A 208 14.29 -14.26 10.22
CA VAL A 208 15.31 -15.00 9.44
C VAL A 208 15.99 -14.09 8.42
N VAL A 209 15.23 -13.27 7.68
CA VAL A 209 15.80 -12.31 6.71
C VAL A 209 16.62 -11.25 7.43
N ALA A 210 16.13 -10.72 8.55
CA ALA A 210 16.85 -9.74 9.36
C ALA A 210 18.11 -10.32 10.00
N ALA A 211 18.22 -11.66 10.14
CA ALA A 211 19.39 -12.33 10.72
C ALA A 211 20.68 -12.05 9.95
N GLY A 212 20.61 -11.80 8.64
CA GLY A 212 21.75 -11.43 7.81
C GLY A 212 22.23 -9.98 7.95
N GLY A 213 21.52 -9.14 8.70
CA GLY A 213 21.86 -7.73 8.91
C GLY A 213 22.65 -7.45 10.19
N ASN A 214 23.24 -6.25 10.28
CA ASN A 214 23.98 -5.73 11.44
C ASN A 214 23.05 -5.24 12.58
N LEU A 215 22.00 -6.01 12.89
CA LEU A 215 21.00 -5.70 13.91
C LEU A 215 21.13 -6.66 15.09
N ASN A 216 20.89 -6.15 16.29
CA ASN A 216 20.85 -6.94 17.51
C ASN A 216 19.56 -7.79 17.55
N TRP A 217 19.51 -8.87 18.33
CA TRP A 217 18.31 -9.72 18.40
C TRP A 217 17.05 -8.95 18.83
N LYS A 218 17.19 -8.00 19.76
CA LYS A 218 16.09 -7.10 20.18
C LYS A 218 15.58 -6.22 19.04
N GLU A 219 16.48 -5.69 18.23
CA GLU A 219 16.16 -4.83 17.08
C GLU A 219 15.52 -5.64 15.94
N LYS A 220 16.00 -6.86 15.69
CA LYS A 220 15.40 -7.81 14.73
C LYS A 220 13.94 -8.09 15.07
N PHE A 221 13.66 -8.37 16.35
CA PHE A 221 12.29 -8.54 16.83
C PHE A 221 11.46 -7.27 16.64
N PHE A 222 11.99 -6.09 16.97
CA PHE A 222 11.29 -4.83 16.76
C PHE A 222 10.92 -4.61 15.28
N VAL A 223 11.87 -4.80 14.36
CA VAL A 223 11.64 -4.64 12.91
C VAL A 223 10.52 -5.55 12.43
N SER A 224 10.52 -6.82 12.85
CA SER A 224 9.47 -7.78 12.50
C SER A 224 8.09 -7.36 12.99
N PHE A 225 7.98 -6.79 14.20
CA PHE A 225 6.71 -6.30 14.73
C PHE A 225 6.31 -4.94 14.18
N ALA A 226 7.25 -4.12 13.72
CA ALA A 226 6.93 -2.86 13.04
C ALA A 226 6.23 -3.08 11.69
N TRP A 227 6.39 -4.26 11.08
CA TRP A 227 5.68 -4.72 9.88
C TRP A 227 4.38 -5.48 10.14
N PHE A 228 3.89 -5.45 11.38
CA PHE A 228 2.64 -6.08 11.78
C PHE A 228 1.36 -5.37 11.27
N PRO A 229 1.26 -4.02 11.27
CA PRO A 229 0.01 -3.34 10.90
C PRO A 229 -0.42 -3.54 9.44
N LYS A 230 -1.69 -3.91 9.25
CA LYS A 230 -2.41 -3.84 7.96
C LYS A 230 -3.45 -2.72 8.02
N ALA A 231 -3.60 -1.95 6.95
CA ALA A 231 -4.53 -0.83 6.88
C ALA A 231 -4.90 -0.47 5.43
N THR A 232 -4.21 0.51 4.85
CA THR A 232 -4.66 1.31 3.71
C THR A 232 -4.60 0.55 2.38
N VAL A 233 -3.61 -0.34 2.19
CA VAL A 233 -3.51 -1.14 0.96
C VAL A 233 -4.64 -2.17 0.88
N GLN A 234 -4.95 -2.83 2.01
CA GLN A 234 -6.09 -3.75 2.10
C GLN A 234 -7.42 -3.04 1.84
N ALA A 235 -7.58 -1.87 2.46
CA ALA A 235 -8.75 -1.01 2.32
C ALA A 235 -8.95 -0.53 0.87
N ALA A 236 -7.87 -0.19 0.16
CA ALA A 236 -7.95 0.28 -1.22
C ALA A 236 -8.22 -0.85 -2.22
N ILE A 237 -7.57 -2.00 -2.04
CA ILE A 237 -7.57 -3.09 -3.02
C ILE A 237 -8.77 -4.04 -2.84
N GLY A 238 -9.21 -4.26 -1.60
CA GLY A 238 -10.32 -5.16 -1.28
C GLY A 238 -11.61 -4.87 -2.06
N PRO A 239 -12.13 -3.62 -2.04
CA PRO A 239 -13.34 -3.26 -2.78
C PRO A 239 -13.17 -3.37 -4.29
N VAL A 240 -12.01 -2.99 -4.83
CA VAL A 240 -11.72 -3.09 -6.28
C VAL A 240 -11.85 -4.54 -6.77
N ALA A 241 -11.35 -5.50 -5.98
CA ALA A 241 -11.50 -6.91 -6.30
C ALA A 241 -12.97 -7.38 -6.36
N LEU A 242 -13.81 -6.87 -5.46
CA LEU A 242 -15.24 -7.19 -5.42
C LEU A 242 -15.99 -6.54 -6.59
N ASP A 243 -15.68 -5.28 -6.90
CA ASP A 243 -16.28 -4.56 -8.03
C ASP A 243 -15.97 -5.25 -9.36
N GLU A 244 -14.75 -5.74 -9.55
CA GLU A 244 -14.41 -6.48 -10.77
C GLU A 244 -15.20 -7.80 -10.92
N VAL A 245 -15.41 -8.53 -9.83
CA VAL A 245 -16.22 -9.75 -9.85
C VAL A 245 -17.68 -9.43 -10.22
N ARG A 246 -18.22 -8.33 -9.71
CA ARG A 246 -19.57 -7.85 -10.04
C ARG A 246 -19.70 -7.42 -11.50
N LYS A 247 -18.72 -6.68 -12.03
CA LYS A 247 -18.69 -6.25 -13.44
C LYS A 247 -18.67 -7.42 -14.41
N MET A 248 -18.01 -8.52 -14.04
CA MET A 248 -17.96 -9.73 -14.86
C MET A 248 -19.20 -10.63 -14.72
N HIS A 249 -20.18 -10.24 -13.90
CA HIS A 249 -21.39 -11.02 -13.62
C HIS A 249 -21.08 -12.44 -13.11
N LEU A 250 -20.01 -12.58 -12.33
CA LEU A 250 -19.55 -13.84 -11.77
C LEU A 250 -20.19 -14.09 -10.40
N GLU A 251 -21.51 -14.37 -10.39
CA GLU A 251 -22.31 -14.54 -9.17
C GLU A 251 -21.74 -15.60 -8.22
N GLU A 252 -21.15 -16.68 -8.75
CA GLU A 252 -20.50 -17.74 -7.95
C GLU A 252 -19.30 -17.21 -7.13
N TYR A 253 -18.60 -16.21 -7.65
CA TYR A 253 -17.39 -15.66 -7.03
C TYR A 253 -17.66 -14.42 -6.17
N GLU A 254 -18.86 -13.85 -6.23
CA GLU A 254 -19.22 -12.67 -5.45
C GLU A 254 -19.15 -12.97 -3.95
N ALA A 255 -19.73 -14.10 -3.50
CA ALA A 255 -19.65 -14.52 -2.10
C ALA A 255 -18.21 -14.69 -1.60
N TYR A 256 -17.33 -15.21 -2.45
CA TYR A 256 -15.90 -15.33 -2.13
C TYR A 256 -15.21 -13.96 -2.06
N ALA A 257 -15.52 -13.06 -2.99
CA ALA A 257 -14.96 -11.71 -3.02
C ALA A 257 -15.40 -10.90 -1.78
N THR A 258 -16.68 -10.98 -1.40
CA THR A 258 -17.21 -10.38 -0.17
C THR A 258 -16.53 -10.94 1.07
N THR A 259 -16.30 -12.26 1.12
CA THR A 259 -15.57 -12.90 2.22
C THR A 259 -14.13 -12.37 2.32
N VAL A 260 -13.44 -12.22 1.19
CA VAL A 260 -12.07 -11.67 1.16
C VAL A 260 -12.04 -10.21 1.64
N LEU A 261 -13.01 -9.38 1.20
CA LEU A 261 -13.15 -8.00 1.67
C LEU A 261 -13.36 -7.94 3.19
N ILE A 262 -14.23 -8.79 3.74
CA ILE A 262 -14.50 -8.82 5.18
C ILE A 262 -13.27 -9.26 5.96
N ILE A 263 -12.56 -10.30 5.52
CA ILE A 263 -11.30 -10.73 6.14
C ILE A 263 -10.24 -9.61 6.07
N ALA A 264 -10.16 -8.90 4.95
CA ALA A 264 -9.28 -7.75 4.80
C ALA A 264 -9.61 -6.66 5.83
N VAL A 265 -10.88 -6.32 6.03
CA VAL A 265 -11.26 -5.29 7.01
C VAL A 265 -11.08 -5.74 8.45
N LEU A 266 -11.40 -7.00 8.75
CA LEU A 266 -11.13 -7.58 10.06
C LEU A 266 -9.62 -7.58 10.35
N SER A 267 -8.79 -7.77 9.32
CA SER A 267 -7.34 -7.64 9.45
C SER A 267 -6.92 -6.23 9.86
N ILE A 268 -7.54 -5.21 9.29
CA ILE A 268 -7.26 -3.81 9.61
C ILE A 268 -7.67 -3.53 11.06
N LEU A 269 -8.90 -3.93 11.42
CA LEU A 269 -9.48 -3.67 12.74
C LEU A 269 -8.66 -4.30 13.87
N ILE A 270 -8.09 -5.50 13.65
CA ILE A 270 -7.28 -6.19 14.65
C ILE A 270 -5.82 -5.70 14.62
N THR A 271 -5.19 -5.66 13.44
CA THR A 271 -3.73 -5.48 13.35
C THR A 271 -3.28 -4.03 13.48
N ALA A 272 -4.08 -3.04 13.07
CA ALA A 272 -3.68 -1.64 13.19
C ALA A 272 -3.57 -1.18 14.65
N PRO A 273 -4.57 -1.42 15.54
CA PRO A 273 -4.44 -1.05 16.95
C PRO A 273 -3.37 -1.87 17.68
N VAL A 274 -3.33 -3.18 17.46
CA VAL A 274 -2.33 -4.07 18.10
C VAL A 274 -0.93 -3.68 17.68
N GLY A 275 -0.71 -3.43 16.39
CA GLY A 275 0.58 -3.01 15.87
C GLY A 275 1.00 -1.62 16.36
N ALA A 276 0.06 -0.68 16.53
CA ALA A 276 0.36 0.63 17.12
C ALA A 276 0.84 0.51 18.58
N ILE A 277 0.18 -0.34 19.38
CA ILE A 277 0.60 -0.65 20.76
C ILE A 277 1.97 -1.34 20.77
N LEU A 278 2.19 -2.31 19.88
CA LEU A 278 3.47 -3.00 19.79
C LEU A 278 4.62 -2.06 19.42
N ILE A 279 4.44 -1.19 18.42
CA ILE A 279 5.48 -0.25 18.00
C ILE A 279 5.85 0.72 19.13
N THR A 280 4.85 1.26 19.84
CA THR A 280 5.10 2.21 20.93
C THR A 280 5.77 1.56 22.16
N VAL A 281 5.33 0.37 22.55
CA VAL A 281 5.88 -0.35 23.72
C VAL A 281 7.22 -1.01 23.40
N LEU A 282 7.32 -1.72 22.28
CA LEU A 282 8.56 -2.39 21.88
C LEU A 282 9.61 -1.38 21.43
N GLY A 283 9.21 -0.29 20.78
CA GLY A 283 10.13 0.76 20.36
C GLY A 283 10.87 1.40 21.53
N THR A 284 10.18 1.65 22.65
CA THR A 284 10.83 2.21 23.85
C THR A 284 11.64 1.19 24.66
N ARG A 285 11.34 -0.11 24.55
CA ARG A 285 12.02 -1.17 25.32
C ARG A 285 13.15 -1.89 24.58
N LEU A 286 13.05 -2.04 23.26
CA LEU A 286 13.96 -2.85 22.45
C LEU A 286 14.98 -2.03 21.66
N LEU A 287 14.66 -0.77 21.34
CA LEU A 287 15.59 0.11 20.62
C LEU A 287 16.51 0.83 21.60
N GLU A 288 17.78 0.93 21.24
CA GLU A 288 18.74 1.75 21.96
C GLU A 288 18.38 3.23 21.80
N LYS A 289 18.42 3.95 22.92
CA LYS A 289 18.27 5.40 22.96
C LYS A 289 19.63 6.02 22.68
N GLU A 290 19.67 6.92 21.71
CA GLU A 290 20.85 7.75 21.49
C GLU A 290 20.89 8.82 22.60
N GLU A 291 21.89 8.78 23.48
CA GLU A 291 22.19 9.89 24.38
C GLU A 291 22.72 11.06 23.54
N GLN A 292 22.22 12.27 23.84
CA GLN A 292 22.62 13.51 23.16
C GLN A 292 24.07 13.86 23.43
#